data_AF-A0A398DI07-F1
#
_entry.id   AF-A0A398DI07-F1
#
_cell.length_a   1.000
_cell.length_b   1.000
_cell.length_c   1.000
_cell.angle_alpha   90.00
_cell.angle_beta   90.00
_cell.angle_gamma   90.00
#
_symmetry.space_group_name_H-M   'P 1'
#
loop_
_entity.id
_entity.type
_entity.pdbx_description
1 polymer ?
#
loop_
_entity_poly.entity_id
_entity_poly.type
_entity_poly.pdbx_seq_one_letter_code
_entity_poly.pdbx_strand_id
1 'polypeptide(L)'
;GPSVGERPSAYIVMLADKEISTNFNWDAGICSQSILLGATERGLGGCIIASVNKPSLKQALNIPDTYEIVFVVALGKPKEHVVIEPVPADGDIKYWRDAEETHHVPKRSLEDLIIG
;
A
#
# COMPACT_ATOMS: atom_id res chain seq x y z
N GLY A 1 5.59 -13.79 0.52
CA GLY A 1 5.56 -12.77 1.58
C GLY A 1 6.94 -12.65 2.21
N PRO A 2 7.23 -11.57 2.96
CA PRO A 2 8.55 -11.35 3.54
C PRO A 2 9.01 -12.49 4.46
N SER A 3 10.33 -12.66 4.55
CA SER A 3 10.97 -13.66 5.42
C SER A 3 10.71 -13.37 6.89
N VAL A 4 10.87 -14.39 7.75
CA VAL A 4 10.79 -14.21 9.21
C VAL A 4 11.81 -13.14 9.64
N GLY A 5 11.37 -12.18 10.46
CA GLY A 5 12.18 -11.01 10.85
C GLY A 5 12.06 -9.80 9.92
N GLU A 6 11.48 -9.96 8.73
CA GLU A 6 11.22 -8.87 7.77
C GLU A 6 9.73 -8.58 7.60
N ARG A 7 8.90 -9.34 8.31
CA ARG A 7 7.46 -9.13 8.33
C ARG A 7 7.14 -7.79 8.99
N PRO A 8 6.12 -7.06 8.48
CA PRO A 8 5.64 -5.84 9.13
C PRO A 8 5.39 -6.06 10.61
N SER A 9 5.83 -5.10 11.43
CA SER A 9 5.67 -5.17 12.88
C SER A 9 4.27 -4.74 13.33
N ALA A 10 3.54 -4.03 12.47
CA ALA A 10 2.18 -3.58 12.72
C ALA A 10 1.34 -3.59 11.43
N TYR A 11 0.02 -3.66 11.62
CA TYR A 11 -0.98 -3.55 10.55
C TYR A 11 -2.11 -2.65 11.02
N ILE A 12 -2.59 -1.79 10.12
CA ILE A 12 -3.82 -1.01 10.30
C ILE A 12 -4.86 -1.58 9.33
N VAL A 13 -5.95 -2.12 9.86
CA VAL A 13 -7.09 -2.54 9.03
C VAL A 13 -8.02 -1.34 8.84
N MET A 14 -8.11 -0.83 7.62
CA MET A 14 -8.93 0.34 7.30
C MET A 14 -10.35 -0.10 6.97
N LEU A 15 -11.31 0.42 7.74
CA LEU A 15 -12.73 0.11 7.61
C LEU A 15 -13.48 1.32 7.05
N ALA A 16 -14.39 1.06 6.11
CA ALA A 16 -15.40 2.01 5.69
C ALA A 16 -16.76 1.63 6.28
N ASP A 17 -17.46 2.61 6.83
CA ASP A 17 -18.81 2.44 7.34
C ASP A 17 -19.82 2.57 6.19
N LYS A 18 -20.47 1.46 5.84
CA LYS A 18 -21.43 1.42 4.72
C LYS A 18 -22.74 2.15 5.04
N GLU A 19 -23.01 2.45 6.30
CA GLU A 19 -24.19 3.23 6.70
C GLU A 19 -23.98 4.73 6.46
N ILE A 20 -22.72 5.19 6.42
CA ILE A 20 -22.37 6.58 6.09
C ILE A 20 -22.32 6.76 4.57
N SER A 21 -21.60 5.89 3.87
CA SER A 21 -21.43 5.96 2.42
C SER A 21 -21.00 4.62 1.83
N THR A 22 -21.48 4.32 0.63
CA THR A 22 -20.96 3.21 -0.19
C THR A 22 -19.83 3.62 -1.12
N ASN A 23 -19.51 4.92 -1.17
CA ASN A 23 -18.47 5.48 -2.03
C ASN A 23 -17.30 6.02 -1.21
N PHE A 24 -16.51 5.09 -0.66
CA PHE A 24 -15.44 5.37 0.30
C PHE A 24 -14.02 5.27 -0.30
N ASN A 25 -13.89 4.99 -1.61
CA ASN A 25 -12.60 4.69 -2.23
C ASN A 25 -11.64 5.89 -2.21
N TRP A 26 -12.14 7.10 -2.43
CA TRP A 26 -11.31 8.31 -2.38
C TRP A 26 -10.84 8.62 -0.97
N ASP A 27 -11.74 8.55 0.01
CA ASP A 27 -11.42 8.77 1.42
C ASP A 27 -10.37 7.77 1.91
N ALA A 28 -10.52 6.48 1.54
CA ALA A 28 -9.55 5.45 1.86
C ALA A 28 -8.18 5.71 1.21
N GLY A 29 -8.14 6.16 -0.04
CA GLY A 29 -6.91 6.54 -0.74
C GLY A 29 -6.20 7.72 -0.06
N ILE A 30 -6.93 8.79 0.24
CA ILE A 30 -6.41 9.99 0.91
C ILE A 30 -5.88 9.65 2.31
N CYS A 31 -6.67 8.91 3.08
CA CYS A 31 -6.30 8.51 4.44
C CYS A 31 -5.06 7.59 4.44
N SER A 32 -5.04 6.57 3.58
CA SER A 32 -3.92 5.62 3.52
C SER A 32 -2.62 6.28 3.07
N GLN A 33 -2.66 7.17 2.08
CA GLN A 33 -1.49 7.95 1.66
C GLN A 33 -0.99 8.86 2.78
N SER A 34 -1.90 9.54 3.49
CA SER A 34 -1.54 10.42 4.61
C SER A 34 -0.87 9.65 5.75
N ILE A 35 -1.36 8.46 6.07
CA ILE A 35 -0.75 7.54 7.04
C ILE A 35 0.68 7.18 6.61
N LEU A 36 0.89 6.79 5.35
CA LEU A 36 2.22 6.41 4.86
C LEU A 36 3.20 7.58 4.83
N LEU A 37 2.75 8.79 4.49
CA LEU A 37 3.58 10.00 4.56
C LEU A 37 4.02 10.28 6.01
N GLY A 38 3.10 10.20 6.97
CA GLY A 38 3.44 10.35 8.40
C GLY A 38 4.34 9.23 8.93
N ALA A 39 4.18 8.00 8.43
CA ALA A 39 5.11 6.90 8.74
C ALA A 39 6.52 7.21 8.21
N THR A 40 6.61 7.67 6.96
CA THR A 40 7.87 8.02 6.28
C THR A 40 8.60 9.16 7.01
N GLU A 41 7.88 10.21 7.41
CA GLU A 41 8.41 11.32 8.21
C GLU A 41 9.07 10.82 9.51
N ARG A 42 8.55 9.75 10.10
CA ARG A 42 9.05 9.15 11.34
C ARG A 42 10.13 8.09 11.11
N GLY A 43 10.64 7.94 9.89
CA GLY A 43 11.65 6.92 9.54
C GLY A 43 11.10 5.49 9.49
N LEU A 44 9.78 5.33 9.38
CA LEU A 44 9.11 4.05 9.15
C LEU A 44 8.78 3.89 7.67
N GLY A 45 8.49 2.66 7.26
CA GLY A 45 7.94 2.34 5.95
C GLY A 45 6.59 1.65 6.07
N GLY A 46 5.90 1.54 4.94
CA GLY A 46 4.66 0.80 4.89
C GLY A 46 4.23 0.43 3.48
N CYS A 47 3.19 -0.40 3.42
CA CYS A 47 2.61 -0.90 2.18
C CYS A 47 1.08 -0.92 2.31
N ILE A 48 0.38 -0.33 1.33
CA ILE A 48 -1.06 -0.44 1.21
C ILE A 48 -1.39 -1.76 0.51
N ILE A 49 -2.19 -2.60 1.15
CA ILE A 49 -2.54 -3.94 0.67
C ILE A 49 -4.06 -3.99 0.48
N ALA A 50 -4.48 -4.03 -0.79
CA ALA A 50 -5.88 -4.27 -1.15
C ALA A 50 -6.20 -5.76 -1.34
N SER A 51 -5.19 -6.54 -1.77
CA SER A 51 -5.31 -7.98 -1.99
C SER A 51 -5.20 -8.74 -0.67
N VAL A 52 -6.30 -8.77 0.08
CA VAL A 52 -6.43 -9.52 1.34
C VAL A 52 -7.66 -10.41 1.28
N ASN A 53 -7.64 -11.53 2.02
CA ASN A 53 -8.84 -12.34 2.22
C ASN A 53 -9.78 -11.62 3.20
N LYS A 54 -10.60 -10.71 2.68
CA LYS A 54 -11.51 -9.89 3.49
C LYS A 54 -12.49 -10.73 4.32
N PRO A 55 -13.17 -11.77 3.79
CA PRO A 55 -14.07 -12.59 4.59
C PRO A 55 -13.39 -13.22 5.81
N SER A 56 -12.23 -13.86 5.62
CA SER A 56 -11.49 -14.47 6.73
C SER A 56 -10.97 -13.43 7.72
N LEU A 57 -10.52 -12.26 7.26
CA LEU A 57 -10.04 -11.19 8.12
C LEU A 57 -11.17 -10.55 8.94
N LYS A 58 -12.35 -10.33 8.34
CA LYS A 58 -13.54 -9.87 9.07
C LYS A 58 -13.92 -10.84 10.17
N GLN A 59 -13.96 -12.13 9.86
CA GLN A 59 -14.26 -13.17 10.84
C GLN A 59 -13.24 -13.19 11.98
N ALA A 60 -11.94 -13.18 11.65
CA ALA A 60 -10.87 -13.26 12.65
C ALA A 60 -10.86 -12.07 13.62
N LEU A 61 -11.28 -10.89 13.15
CA LEU A 61 -11.31 -9.66 13.95
C LEU A 61 -12.72 -9.29 14.46
N ASN A 62 -13.73 -10.15 14.23
CA ASN A 62 -15.13 -9.91 14.57
C ASN A 62 -15.66 -8.56 14.03
N ILE A 63 -15.29 -8.21 12.79
CA ILE A 63 -15.71 -6.96 12.15
C ILE A 63 -17.17 -7.09 11.67
N PRO A 64 -18.09 -6.21 12.11
CA PRO A 64 -19.50 -6.25 11.69
C PRO A 64 -19.71 -6.11 10.19
N ASP A 65 -20.85 -6.59 9.71
CA ASP A 65 -21.22 -6.49 8.29
C ASP A 65 -21.58 -5.09 7.82
N THR A 66 -21.79 -4.14 8.72
CA THR A 66 -21.92 -2.71 8.40
C THR A 66 -20.60 -2.11 7.91
N TYR A 67 -19.45 -2.71 8.26
CA TYR A 67 -18.13 -2.26 7.82
C TYR A 67 -17.59 -3.07 6.62
N GLU A 68 -16.91 -2.37 5.72
CA GLU A 68 -16.12 -2.95 4.63
C GLU A 68 -14.63 -2.75 4.89
N ILE A 69 -13.81 -3.80 4.72
CA ILE A 69 -12.35 -3.66 4.75
C ILE A 69 -11.91 -3.08 3.40
N VAL A 70 -11.39 -1.86 3.37
CA VAL A 70 -10.97 -1.21 2.12
C VAL A 70 -9.52 -1.54 1.81
N PHE A 71 -8.64 -1.30 2.78
CA PHE A 71 -7.21 -1.60 2.70
C PHE A 71 -6.69 -2.15 4.03
N VAL A 72 -5.55 -2.84 3.97
CA VAL A 72 -4.69 -3.06 5.13
C VAL A 72 -3.39 -2.32 4.89
N VAL A 73 -2.98 -1.46 5.84
CA VAL A 73 -1.68 -0.78 5.79
C VAL A 73 -0.71 -1.51 6.69
N ALA A 74 0.27 -2.16 6.08
CA ALA A 74 1.40 -2.75 6.77
C ALA A 74 2.40 -1.65 7.16
N LEU A 75 2.97 -1.72 8.36
CA LEU A 75 3.94 -0.74 8.88
C LEU A 75 5.12 -1.45 9.56
N GLY A 76 6.31 -0.85 9.45
CA GLY A 76 7.51 -1.34 10.12
C GLY A 76 8.74 -0.51 9.83
N LYS A 77 9.88 -0.93 10.39
CA LYS A 77 11.18 -0.33 10.02
C LYS A 77 11.60 -0.85 8.64
N PRO A 78 11.91 0.02 7.67
CA PRO A 78 12.37 -0.42 6.35
C PRO A 78 13.63 -1.27 6.45
N LYS A 79 13.68 -2.34 5.65
CA LYS A 79 14.87 -3.21 5.49
C LYS A 79 15.32 -3.36 4.03
N GLU A 80 14.46 -2.95 3.10
CA GLU A 80 14.71 -2.98 1.66
C GLU A 80 15.14 -1.58 1.19
N HIS A 81 16.06 -1.53 0.24
CA HIS A 81 16.39 -0.30 -0.47
C HIS A 81 15.48 -0.17 -1.70
N VAL A 82 14.79 0.96 -1.84
CA VAL A 82 13.83 1.18 -2.92
C VAL A 82 14.26 2.40 -3.72
N VAL A 83 14.32 2.26 -5.04
CA VAL A 83 14.64 3.34 -5.97
C VAL A 83 13.54 3.48 -7.02
N ILE A 84 13.39 4.70 -7.53
CA ILE A 84 12.47 4.99 -8.62
C ILE A 84 13.27 5.04 -9.91
N GLU A 85 12.75 4.38 -10.94
CA GLU A 85 13.30 4.40 -12.28
C GLU A 85 12.32 5.09 -13.24
N PRO A 86 12.80 5.75 -14.31
CA PRO A 86 11.92 6.12 -15.41
C PRO A 86 11.31 4.88 -16.05
N VAL A 87 10.08 4.98 -16.54
CA VAL A 87 9.45 3.88 -17.30
C VAL A 87 10.26 3.62 -18.59
N PRO A 88 10.66 2.36 -18.86
CA PRO A 88 11.37 2.00 -20.08
C PRO A 88 10.54 2.23 -21.34
N ALA A 89 11.21 2.24 -22.49
CA ALA A 89 10.57 2.53 -23.79
C ALA A 89 9.49 1.50 -24.19
N ASP A 90 9.56 0.27 -23.68
CA ASP A 90 8.53 -0.76 -23.87
C ASP A 90 7.29 -0.57 -22.97
N GLY A 91 7.36 0.37 -22.02
CA GLY A 91 6.26 0.75 -21.15
C GLY A 91 6.02 -0.19 -19.97
N ASP A 92 6.91 -1.15 -19.67
CA ASP A 92 6.70 -2.06 -18.53
C ASP A 92 6.79 -1.29 -17.21
N ILE A 93 5.77 -1.47 -16.36
CA ILE A 93 5.63 -0.83 -15.05
C ILE A 93 5.84 -1.82 -13.89
N LYS A 94 6.11 -3.09 -14.19
CA LYS A 94 6.37 -4.09 -13.16
C LYS A 94 7.65 -3.72 -12.42
N TYR A 95 7.55 -3.69 -11.09
CA TYR A 95 8.71 -3.59 -10.24
C TYR A 95 9.55 -4.87 -10.33
N TRP A 96 10.84 -4.75 -10.05
CA TRP A 96 11.80 -5.86 -10.07
C TRP A 96 12.89 -5.64 -9.02
N ARG A 97 13.71 -6.67 -8.80
CA ARG A 97 14.87 -6.62 -7.89
C ARG A 97 16.17 -6.90 -8.64
N ASP A 98 17.20 -6.12 -8.35
CA ASP A 98 18.55 -6.32 -8.90
C ASP A 98 19.32 -7.41 -8.14
N ALA A 99 20.59 -7.62 -8.51
CA ALA A 99 21.45 -8.63 -7.89
C ALA A 99 21.79 -8.30 -6.43
N GLU A 100 21.68 -7.03 -6.05
CA GLU A 100 21.87 -6.48 -4.71
C GLU A 100 20.56 -6.44 -3.89
N GLU A 101 19.46 -6.97 -4.44
CA GLU A 101 18.10 -6.96 -3.87
C GLU A 101 17.50 -5.55 -3.68
N THR A 102 18.00 -4.55 -4.42
CA THR A 102 17.37 -3.22 -4.52
C THR A 102 16.05 -3.35 -5.27
N HIS A 103 14.99 -2.71 -4.75
CA HIS A 103 13.68 -2.70 -5.36
C HIS A 103 13.54 -1.52 -6.32
N HIS A 104 13.45 -1.81 -7.61
CA HIS A 104 13.27 -0.78 -8.64
C HIS A 104 11.79 -0.63 -8.97
N VAL A 105 11.27 0.60 -8.86
CA VAL A 105 9.88 0.92 -9.18
C VAL A 105 9.81 1.86 -10.37
N PRO A 106 9.42 1.38 -11.56
CA PRO A 106 9.21 2.25 -12.72
C PRO A 106 8.09 3.27 -12.45
N LYS A 107 8.36 4.56 -12.73
CA LYS A 107 7.39 5.65 -12.64
C LYS A 107 7.34 6.46 -13.92
N ARG A 108 6.12 6.75 -14.37
CA ARG A 108 5.87 7.62 -15.51
C ARG A 108 6.42 9.01 -15.23
N SER A 109 6.93 9.66 -16.27
CA SER A 109 7.37 11.04 -16.17
C SER A 109 6.17 11.98 -16.02
N LEU A 110 6.44 13.25 -15.71
CA LEU A 110 5.37 14.24 -15.58
C LEU A 110 4.66 14.48 -16.92
N GLU A 111 5.41 14.48 -18.02
CA GLU A 111 4.90 14.69 -19.37
C GLU A 111 3.90 13.60 -19.75
N ASP A 112 4.17 12.34 -19.38
CA ASP A 112 3.26 11.22 -19.58
C ASP A 112 1.95 11.33 -18.78
N LEU A 113 1.94 12.08 -17.68
CA LEU A 113 0.79 12.20 -16.79
C LEU A 113 -0.13 13.37 -17.16
N ILE A 114 0.36 14.36 -17.91
CA ILE A 114 -0.40 15.56 -18.29
C ILE A 114 -0.99 15.35 -19.69
N ILE A 115 -2.32 15.42 -19.78
CA ILE A 115 -3.05 15.45 -21.05
C ILE A 115 -3.50 16.89 -21.30
N GLY A 116 -3.18 17.44 -22.47
CA GLY A 116 -3.52 18.79 -22.91
C GLY A 116 -3.48 18.92 -24.41
#